data_AF-A0A660U4Z8-F1
#
_entry.id   AF-A0A660U4Z8-F1
#
_cell.length_a   1.000
_cell.length_b   1.000
_cell.length_c   1.000
_cell.angle_alpha   90.00
_cell.angle_beta   90.00
_cell.angle_gamma   90.00
#
_symmetry.space_group_name_H-M   'P 1'
#
loop_
_entity.id
_entity.type
_entity.pdbx_description
1 polymer ?
#
loop_
_entity_poly.entity_id
_entity_poly.type
_entity_poly.pdbx_seq_one_letter_code
_entity_poly.pdbx_strand_id
1 'polypeptide(L)'
;RRTLHIPGKSFNLPVLREKDWKDLEFAVRMDVDYVGISFVRTEKEILEVKEFLRDNACNAKVIAKIETPEALKNIDRIIKHTDAVMIARGDMGVVLPLETVPIHQYSIIKKCKEAGRFVITATEMLESMKNRPLPTRAEVNDVFSVVAAGTDAVMLSGETTEGNYPIESISFMRRIVEHAENSPHRIIIS
;
A
#
# COMPACT_ATOMS: atom_id res chain seq x y z
N ARG A 1 5.41 10.02 18.17
CA ARG A 1 4.13 10.78 18.04
C ARG A 1 3.15 9.87 17.30
N ARG A 2 1.90 9.70 17.76
CA ARG A 2 0.86 8.96 17.01
C ARG A 2 0.09 9.93 16.12
N THR A 3 -0.21 9.53 14.89
CA THR A 3 -1.07 10.30 13.98
C THR A 3 -2.49 10.30 14.55
N LEU A 4 -3.06 11.49 14.76
CA LEU A 4 -4.42 11.66 15.29
C LEU A 4 -5.40 11.66 14.12
N HIS A 5 -6.25 10.64 14.02
CA HIS A 5 -7.35 10.63 13.06
C HIS A 5 -8.65 11.04 13.75
N ILE A 6 -9.38 12.00 13.18
CA ILE A 6 -10.71 12.38 13.69
C ILE A 6 -11.76 11.84 12.70
N PRO A 7 -12.50 10.77 13.05
CA PRO A 7 -13.57 10.25 12.21
C PRO A 7 -14.60 11.33 11.85
N GLY A 8 -15.00 11.38 10.59
CA GLY A 8 -16.08 12.27 10.12
C GLY A 8 -15.72 13.74 9.87
N LYS A 9 -14.44 14.16 10.01
CA LYS A 9 -13.99 15.50 9.63
C LYS A 9 -13.03 15.45 8.45
N SER A 10 -13.43 16.01 7.31
CA SER A 10 -12.52 16.31 6.22
C SER A 10 -11.63 17.49 6.64
N PHE A 11 -10.35 17.23 6.90
CA PHE A 11 -9.40 18.32 7.10
C PHE A 11 -9.00 18.87 5.73
N ASN A 12 -9.32 20.14 5.48
CA ASN A 12 -8.96 20.85 4.26
C ASN A 12 -7.46 21.25 4.23
N LEU A 13 -6.62 20.41 4.82
CA LEU A 13 -5.17 20.57 4.80
C LEU A 13 -4.62 19.95 3.51
N PRO A 14 -3.60 20.59 2.90
CA PRO A 14 -2.92 20.02 1.75
C PRO A 14 -2.31 18.67 2.15
N VAL A 15 -2.40 17.70 1.24
CA VAL A 15 -1.83 16.36 1.43
C VAL A 15 -0.30 16.48 1.50
N LEU A 16 0.30 17.27 0.63
CA LEU A 16 1.73 17.57 0.61
C LEU A 16 2.02 18.81 1.45
N ARG A 17 2.94 18.68 2.39
CA ARG A 17 3.43 19.75 3.26
C ARG A 17 4.84 20.16 2.83
N GLU A 18 5.32 21.27 3.37
CA GLU A 18 6.69 21.75 3.11
C GLU A 18 7.76 20.69 3.40
N LYS A 19 7.56 19.86 4.43
CA LYS A 19 8.46 18.74 4.74
C LYS A 19 8.47 17.70 3.61
N ASP A 20 7.32 17.36 3.05
CA ASP A 20 7.21 16.32 2.01
C ASP A 20 7.94 16.76 0.74
N TRP A 21 7.91 18.05 0.40
CA TRP A 21 8.70 18.62 -0.70
C TRP A 21 10.22 18.54 -0.43
N LYS A 22 10.66 18.81 0.80
CA LYS A 22 12.07 18.65 1.20
C LYS A 22 12.52 17.18 1.16
N ASP A 23 11.64 16.25 1.52
CA ASP A 23 11.90 14.82 1.42
C ASP A 23 11.98 14.39 -0.06
N LEU A 24 11.14 14.96 -0.95
CA LEU A 24 11.20 14.74 -2.40
C LEU A 24 12.51 15.25 -3.01
N GLU A 25 12.98 16.45 -2.64
CA GLU A 25 14.30 16.93 -3.05
C GLU A 25 15.42 15.98 -2.62
N PHE A 26 15.32 15.42 -1.41
CA PHE A 26 16.26 14.41 -0.94
C PHE A 26 16.17 13.13 -1.76
N ALA A 27 14.96 12.65 -2.05
CA ALA A 27 14.73 11.47 -2.87
C ALA A 27 15.30 11.62 -4.29
N VAL A 28 15.14 12.79 -4.91
CA VAL A 28 15.75 13.15 -6.20
C VAL A 28 17.28 13.04 -6.12
N ARG A 29 17.91 13.61 -5.09
CA ARG A 29 19.37 13.55 -4.92
C ARG A 29 19.89 12.13 -4.74
N MET A 30 19.09 11.24 -4.16
CA MET A 30 19.43 9.83 -3.94
C MET A 30 19.08 8.93 -5.13
N ASP A 31 18.49 9.46 -6.20
CA ASP A 31 18.07 8.74 -7.40
C ASP A 31 17.25 7.47 -7.08
N VAL A 32 16.23 7.64 -6.24
CA VAL A 32 15.38 6.52 -5.80
C VAL A 32 14.52 5.98 -6.94
N ASP A 33 14.24 4.67 -6.92
CA ASP A 33 13.37 4.05 -7.94
C ASP A 33 11.88 4.36 -7.75
N TYR A 34 11.44 4.53 -6.50
CA TYR A 34 10.04 4.73 -6.14
C TYR A 34 9.88 5.79 -5.05
N VAL A 35 8.80 6.57 -5.16
CA VAL A 35 8.30 7.46 -4.10
C VAL A 35 6.86 7.11 -3.77
N GLY A 36 6.57 6.88 -2.49
CA GLY A 36 5.22 6.66 -1.99
C GLY A 36 4.58 7.95 -1.48
N ILE A 37 3.39 8.29 -1.99
CA ILE A 37 2.59 9.41 -1.48
C ILE A 37 1.58 8.85 -0.48
N SER A 38 1.67 9.29 0.78
CA SER A 38 0.73 8.91 1.84
C SER A 38 -0.52 9.77 1.80
N PHE A 39 -1.65 9.24 2.29
CA PHE A 39 -2.94 9.91 2.41
C PHE A 39 -3.42 10.58 1.13
N VAL A 40 -3.14 9.98 -0.03
CA VAL A 40 -3.66 10.44 -1.33
C VAL A 40 -5.18 10.52 -1.24
N ARG A 41 -5.75 11.60 -1.77
CA ARG A 41 -7.20 11.83 -1.86
C ARG A 41 -7.62 12.01 -3.31
N THR A 42 -6.77 12.60 -4.15
CA THR A 42 -7.09 12.94 -5.54
C THR A 42 -5.93 12.68 -6.49
N GLU A 43 -6.22 12.60 -7.78
CA GLU A 43 -5.20 12.50 -8.83
C GLU A 43 -4.26 13.72 -8.89
N LYS A 44 -4.68 14.87 -8.35
CA LYS A 44 -3.90 16.12 -8.40
C LYS A 44 -2.57 15.98 -7.65
N GLU A 45 -2.61 15.38 -6.47
CA GLU A 45 -1.42 15.18 -5.63
C GLU A 45 -0.39 14.28 -6.32
N ILE A 46 -0.87 13.31 -7.09
CA ILE A 46 -0.02 12.41 -7.89
C ILE A 46 0.62 13.18 -9.03
N LEU A 47 -0.17 14.01 -9.73
CA LEU A 47 0.31 14.81 -10.85
C LEU A 47 1.35 15.85 -10.39
N GLU A 48 1.12 16.51 -9.26
CA GLU A 48 2.05 17.47 -8.65
C GLU A 48 3.41 16.82 -8.35
N VAL A 49 3.43 15.63 -7.74
CA VAL A 49 4.69 14.92 -7.48
C VAL A 49 5.36 14.44 -8.77
N LYS A 50 4.60 13.94 -9.76
CA LYS A 50 5.18 13.53 -11.05
C LYS A 50 5.77 14.71 -11.83
N GLU A 51 5.13 15.88 -11.75
CA GLU A 51 5.66 17.11 -12.32
C GLU A 51 6.96 17.52 -11.65
N PHE A 52 6.99 17.55 -10.31
CA PHE A 52 8.20 17.83 -9.54
C PHE A 52 9.37 16.89 -9.89
N LEU A 53 9.12 15.57 -9.95
CA LEU A 53 10.16 14.59 -10.28
C LEU A 53 10.71 14.82 -11.70
N ARG A 54 9.82 15.09 -12.67
CA ARG A 54 10.20 15.38 -14.06
C ARG A 54 11.02 16.67 -14.19
N ASP A 55 10.61 17.74 -13.51
CA ASP A 55 11.31 19.03 -13.53
C ASP A 55 12.72 18.93 -12.94
N ASN A 56 12.93 17.96 -12.04
CA ASN A 56 14.23 17.65 -11.44
C ASN A 56 14.96 16.48 -12.14
N ALA A 57 14.52 16.07 -13.34
CA ALA A 57 15.10 14.97 -14.12
C ALA A 57 15.23 13.63 -13.37
N CYS A 58 14.34 13.36 -12.41
CA CYS A 58 14.28 12.11 -11.66
C CYS A 58 13.25 11.16 -12.29
N ASN A 59 13.65 9.89 -12.46
CA ASN A 59 12.81 8.87 -13.12
C ASN A 59 11.99 8.02 -12.14
N ALA A 60 11.97 8.39 -10.85
CA ALA A 60 11.27 7.67 -9.82
C ALA A 60 9.79 7.45 -10.18
N LYS A 61 9.29 6.25 -9.90
CA LYS A 61 7.88 5.88 -10.05
C LYS A 61 7.08 6.32 -8.83
N VAL A 62 5.85 6.75 -9.04
CA VAL A 62 4.97 7.20 -7.96
C VAL A 62 4.04 6.07 -7.53
N ILE A 63 4.04 5.77 -6.23
CA ILE A 63 3.11 4.84 -5.58
C ILE A 63 2.07 5.64 -4.81
N ALA A 64 0.79 5.52 -5.18
CA ALA A 64 -0.30 6.11 -4.41
C ALA A 64 -0.72 5.18 -3.26
N LYS A 65 -0.62 5.63 -2.00
CA LYS A 65 -1.10 4.88 -0.85
C LYS A 65 -2.57 5.19 -0.59
N ILE A 66 -3.42 4.18 -0.70
CA ILE A 66 -4.87 4.27 -0.52
C ILE A 66 -5.19 4.00 0.94
N GLU A 67 -5.54 5.06 1.65
CA GLU A 67 -5.69 5.07 3.11
C GLU A 67 -7.02 5.72 3.54
N THR A 68 -7.64 6.53 2.69
CA THR A 68 -8.74 7.42 3.06
C THR A 68 -10.04 7.12 2.30
N PRO A 69 -11.22 7.46 2.87
CA PRO A 69 -12.49 7.37 2.15
C PRO A 69 -12.51 8.22 0.87
N GLU A 70 -11.84 9.37 0.87
CA GLU A 70 -11.71 10.25 -0.28
C GLU A 70 -10.93 9.57 -1.42
N ALA A 71 -9.85 8.85 -1.10
CA ALA A 71 -9.11 8.06 -2.07
C ALA A 71 -10.01 7.02 -2.76
N LEU A 72 -10.87 6.34 -1.99
CA LEU A 72 -11.79 5.33 -2.51
C LEU A 72 -12.82 5.92 -3.47
N LYS A 73 -13.31 7.14 -3.21
CA LYS A 73 -14.22 7.85 -4.12
C LYS A 73 -13.55 8.22 -5.45
N ASN A 74 -12.25 8.49 -5.42
CA ASN A 74 -11.47 8.91 -6.60
C ASN A 74 -10.59 7.80 -7.18
N ILE A 75 -10.81 6.54 -6.77
CA ILE A 75 -9.85 5.44 -6.98
C ILE A 75 -9.50 5.22 -8.45
N ASP A 76 -10.48 5.31 -9.34
CA ASP A 76 -10.27 5.09 -10.78
C ASP A 76 -9.37 6.18 -11.39
N ARG A 77 -9.50 7.43 -10.93
CA ARG A 77 -8.64 8.53 -11.37
C ARG A 77 -7.24 8.41 -10.79
N ILE A 78 -7.11 7.99 -9.53
CA ILE A 78 -5.83 7.75 -8.87
C ILE A 78 -5.07 6.64 -9.60
N ILE A 79 -5.70 5.49 -9.85
CA ILE A 79 -5.13 4.35 -10.59
C ILE A 79 -4.64 4.76 -11.97
N LYS A 80 -5.40 5.61 -12.67
CA LYS A 80 -5.04 6.09 -14.01
C LYS A 80 -3.73 6.88 -14.04
N HIS A 81 -3.45 7.69 -13.02
CA HIS A 81 -2.33 8.64 -13.05
C HIS A 81 -1.09 8.21 -12.23
N THR A 82 -1.25 7.28 -11.28
CA THR A 82 -0.15 6.72 -10.51
C THR A 82 0.68 5.73 -11.33
N ASP A 83 1.86 5.31 -10.85
CA ASP A 83 2.63 4.23 -11.48
C ASP A 83 2.36 2.88 -10.79
N ALA A 84 2.05 2.89 -9.50
CA ALA A 84 1.59 1.75 -8.72
C ALA A 84 0.64 2.18 -7.58
N VAL A 85 -0.14 1.24 -7.05
CA VAL A 85 -1.04 1.47 -5.90
C VAL A 85 -0.59 0.65 -4.71
N MET A 86 -0.65 1.22 -3.52
CA MET A 86 -0.47 0.50 -2.27
C MET A 86 -1.76 0.55 -1.46
N ILE A 87 -2.28 -0.62 -1.09
CA ILE A 87 -3.42 -0.77 -0.19
C ILE A 87 -2.86 -0.75 1.23
N ALA A 88 -2.93 0.40 1.90
CA ALA A 88 -2.35 0.62 3.23
C ALA A 88 -3.43 0.38 4.30
N ARG A 89 -3.58 -0.89 4.67
CA ARG A 89 -4.71 -1.40 5.48
C ARG A 89 -4.72 -0.89 6.92
N GLY A 90 -3.54 -0.64 7.50
CA GLY A 90 -3.41 -0.10 8.85
C GLY A 90 -4.07 1.26 8.99
N ASP A 91 -3.70 2.23 8.14
CA ASP A 91 -4.34 3.55 8.14
C ASP A 91 -5.80 3.45 7.66
N MET A 92 -6.10 2.64 6.64
CA MET A 92 -7.47 2.43 6.16
C MET A 92 -8.40 1.91 7.26
N GLY A 93 -7.95 0.97 8.09
CA GLY A 93 -8.69 0.39 9.20
C GLY A 93 -8.88 1.31 10.40
N VAL A 94 -8.11 2.40 10.49
CA VAL A 94 -8.33 3.46 11.50
C VAL A 94 -9.50 4.36 11.10
N VAL A 95 -9.75 4.52 9.80
CA VAL A 95 -10.66 5.54 9.26
C VAL A 95 -11.96 4.98 8.70
N LEU A 96 -11.97 3.70 8.31
CA LEU A 96 -13.13 2.97 7.84
C LEU A 96 -13.60 1.95 8.89
N PRO A 97 -14.87 1.52 8.85
CA PRO A 97 -15.28 0.31 9.56
C PRO A 97 -14.41 -0.87 9.11
N LEU A 98 -13.84 -1.62 10.06
CA LEU A 98 -12.85 -2.67 9.78
C LEU A 98 -13.41 -3.76 8.84
N GLU A 99 -14.70 -4.07 8.96
CA GLU A 99 -15.40 -5.04 8.14
C GLU A 99 -15.50 -4.64 6.65
N THR A 100 -15.32 -3.35 6.31
CA THR A 100 -15.34 -2.90 4.91
C THR A 100 -13.96 -2.89 4.26
N VAL A 101 -12.88 -2.92 5.04
CA VAL A 101 -11.49 -2.91 4.52
C VAL A 101 -11.25 -4.05 3.51
N PRO A 102 -11.67 -5.32 3.76
CA PRO A 102 -11.51 -6.39 2.77
C PRO A 102 -12.25 -6.12 1.46
N ILE A 103 -13.43 -5.48 1.51
CA ILE A 103 -14.23 -5.14 0.32
C ILE A 103 -13.45 -4.16 -0.55
N HIS A 104 -12.89 -3.10 0.07
CA HIS A 104 -12.10 -2.11 -0.63
C HIS A 104 -10.79 -2.68 -1.16
N GLN A 105 -10.11 -3.53 -0.38
CA GLN A 105 -8.90 -4.23 -0.82
C GLN A 105 -9.13 -5.00 -2.12
N TYR A 106 -10.12 -5.89 -2.17
CA TYR A 106 -10.37 -6.69 -3.37
C TYR A 106 -10.84 -5.84 -4.55
N SER A 107 -11.65 -4.80 -4.29
CA SER A 107 -12.06 -3.83 -5.33
C SER A 107 -10.86 -3.11 -5.94
N ILE A 108 -9.90 -2.66 -5.11
CA ILE A 108 -8.68 -1.98 -5.58
C ILE A 108 -7.80 -2.94 -6.38
N ILE A 109 -7.57 -4.17 -5.89
CA ILE A 109 -6.80 -5.19 -6.63
C ILE A 109 -7.40 -5.40 -8.01
N LYS A 110 -8.71 -5.63 -8.10
CA LYS A 110 -9.42 -5.83 -9.38
C LYS A 110 -9.22 -4.64 -10.33
N LYS A 111 -9.51 -3.43 -9.86
CA LYS A 111 -9.39 -2.21 -10.67
C LYS A 111 -7.96 -1.95 -11.14
N CYS A 112 -6.96 -2.24 -10.30
CA CYS A 112 -5.57 -2.12 -10.68
C CYS A 112 -5.21 -3.12 -11.79
N LYS A 113 -5.62 -4.39 -11.65
CA LYS A 113 -5.40 -5.41 -12.68
C LYS A 113 -6.07 -5.05 -14.01
N GLU A 114 -7.33 -4.61 -13.97
CA GLU A 114 -8.08 -4.18 -15.17
C GLU A 114 -7.41 -2.99 -15.88
N ALA A 115 -6.77 -2.10 -15.11
CA ALA A 115 -6.03 -0.95 -15.63
C ALA A 115 -4.56 -1.25 -15.98
N GLY A 116 -4.07 -2.49 -15.78
CA GLY A 116 -2.66 -2.83 -15.95
C GLY A 116 -1.74 -2.08 -14.98
N ARG A 117 -2.23 -1.78 -13.78
CA ARG A 117 -1.52 -1.02 -12.74
C ARG A 117 -1.01 -1.97 -11.67
N PHE A 118 0.27 -1.83 -11.30
CA PHE A 118 0.88 -2.62 -10.23
C PHE A 118 0.22 -2.30 -8.88
N VAL A 119 -0.13 -3.33 -8.10
CA VAL A 119 -0.77 -3.18 -6.80
C VAL A 119 0.00 -3.93 -5.69
N ILE A 120 0.17 -3.26 -4.55
CA ILE A 120 0.85 -3.76 -3.37
C ILE A 120 -0.17 -3.86 -2.24
N THR A 121 -0.29 -5.03 -1.61
CA THR A 121 -1.03 -5.16 -0.35
C THR A 121 -0.07 -5.00 0.82
N ALA A 122 -0.35 -4.04 1.71
CA ALA A 122 0.56 -3.68 2.78
C ALA A 122 -0.08 -3.72 4.17
N THR A 123 0.80 -3.71 5.17
CA THR A 123 0.54 -3.62 6.63
C THR A 123 -0.12 -4.85 7.23
N GLU A 124 0.32 -5.23 8.43
CA GLU A 124 -0.22 -6.34 9.23
C GLU A 124 -0.33 -7.68 8.48
N MET A 125 0.59 -7.94 7.55
CA MET A 125 0.57 -9.19 6.78
C MET A 125 1.00 -10.37 7.65
N LEU A 126 2.06 -10.18 8.46
CA LEU A 126 2.60 -11.18 9.39
C LEU A 126 2.91 -10.54 10.76
N GLU A 127 2.08 -9.61 11.22
CA GLU A 127 2.34 -8.75 12.40
C GLU A 127 2.81 -9.51 13.65
N SER A 128 2.22 -10.68 13.93
CA SER A 128 2.58 -11.51 15.08
C SER A 128 4.04 -11.96 15.06
N MET A 129 4.66 -12.02 13.87
CA MET A 129 6.06 -12.41 13.69
C MET A 129 7.06 -11.37 14.18
N LYS A 130 6.63 -10.15 14.54
CA LYS A 130 7.48 -9.21 15.28
C LYS A 130 7.95 -9.80 16.61
N ASN A 131 7.11 -10.62 17.24
CA ASN A 131 7.34 -11.16 18.58
C ASN A 131 7.34 -12.69 18.62
N ARG A 132 7.07 -13.37 17.50
CA ARG A 132 6.98 -14.82 17.42
C ARG A 132 7.73 -15.35 16.19
N PRO A 133 8.34 -16.53 16.26
CA PRO A 133 9.05 -17.11 15.11
C PRO A 133 8.12 -17.69 14.04
N LEU A 134 6.81 -17.79 14.31
CA LEU A 134 5.81 -18.34 13.40
C LEU A 134 4.59 -17.42 13.33
N PRO A 135 3.98 -17.26 12.15
CA PRO A 135 2.74 -16.51 12.00
C PRO A 135 1.54 -17.33 12.49
N THR A 136 0.43 -16.64 12.68
CA THR A 136 -0.87 -17.24 12.93
C THR A 136 -1.47 -17.83 11.66
N ARG A 137 -2.45 -18.73 11.81
CA ARG A 137 -3.22 -19.26 10.66
C ARG A 137 -3.97 -18.17 9.90
N ALA A 138 -4.42 -17.13 10.61
CA ALA A 138 -5.13 -16.00 10.02
C ALA A 138 -4.22 -15.18 9.09
N GLU A 139 -2.99 -14.86 9.54
CA GLU A 139 -1.98 -14.15 8.74
C GLU A 139 -1.56 -14.96 7.50
N VAL A 140 -1.37 -16.27 7.67
CA VAL A 140 -1.08 -17.15 6.52
C VAL A 140 -2.22 -17.10 5.49
N ASN A 141 -3.47 -17.19 5.94
CA ASN A 141 -4.63 -17.10 5.06
C ASN A 141 -4.77 -15.72 4.40
N ASP A 142 -4.46 -14.65 5.12
CA ASP A 142 -4.53 -13.27 4.61
C ASP A 142 -3.54 -13.06 3.45
N VAL A 143 -2.26 -13.36 3.66
CA VAL A 143 -1.23 -13.30 2.61
C VAL A 143 -1.63 -14.18 1.42
N PHE A 144 -2.01 -15.43 1.66
CA PHE A 144 -2.41 -16.36 0.60
C PHE A 144 -3.57 -15.81 -0.24
N SER A 145 -4.59 -15.26 0.42
CA SER A 145 -5.81 -14.80 -0.24
C SER A 145 -5.55 -13.62 -1.16
N VAL A 146 -4.73 -12.65 -0.74
CA VAL A 146 -4.45 -11.48 -1.58
C VAL A 146 -3.56 -11.81 -2.78
N VAL A 147 -2.64 -12.76 -2.63
CA VAL A 147 -1.86 -13.30 -3.76
C VAL A 147 -2.77 -14.08 -4.71
N ALA A 148 -3.66 -14.93 -4.19
CA ALA A 148 -4.63 -15.66 -5.00
C ALA A 148 -5.65 -14.75 -5.72
N ALA A 149 -5.92 -13.57 -5.16
CA ALA A 149 -6.71 -12.51 -5.79
C ALA A 149 -5.94 -11.69 -6.84
N GLY A 150 -4.61 -11.82 -6.85
CA GLY A 150 -3.71 -11.22 -7.84
C GLY A 150 -3.16 -9.86 -7.45
N THR A 151 -2.86 -9.64 -6.16
CA THR A 151 -1.94 -8.57 -5.80
C THR A 151 -0.56 -8.85 -6.42
N ASP A 152 0.14 -7.81 -6.90
CA ASP A 152 1.45 -7.98 -7.55
C ASP A 152 2.58 -8.07 -6.52
N ALA A 153 2.40 -7.48 -5.34
CA ALA A 153 3.34 -7.58 -4.24
C ALA A 153 2.66 -7.52 -2.86
N VAL A 154 3.37 -8.06 -1.87
CA VAL A 154 3.01 -8.00 -0.46
C VAL A 154 4.14 -7.33 0.32
N MET A 155 3.80 -6.53 1.33
CA MET A 155 4.76 -5.72 2.07
C MET A 155 4.81 -6.10 3.55
N LEU A 156 6.02 -6.27 4.07
CA LEU A 156 6.32 -6.32 5.51
C LEU A 156 6.72 -4.91 5.99
N SER A 157 6.29 -4.53 7.19
CA SER A 157 6.54 -3.22 7.79
C SER A 157 7.32 -3.37 9.10
N GLY A 158 6.62 -3.44 10.23
CA GLY A 158 7.22 -3.57 11.55
C GLY A 158 7.92 -4.91 11.73
N GLU A 159 7.46 -5.94 11.02
CA GLU A 159 8.00 -7.30 11.02
C GLU A 159 9.50 -7.33 10.70
N THR A 160 9.96 -6.48 9.77
CA THR A 160 11.36 -6.43 9.32
C THR A 160 12.16 -5.26 9.87
N THR A 161 11.49 -4.18 10.29
CA THR A 161 12.15 -2.95 10.76
C THR A 161 12.38 -2.94 12.27
N GLU A 162 11.46 -3.51 13.04
CA GLU A 162 11.45 -3.46 14.51
C GLU A 162 11.27 -4.86 15.15
N GLY A 163 10.98 -5.89 14.35
CA GLY A 163 10.68 -7.25 14.80
C GLY A 163 11.91 -8.04 15.24
N ASN A 164 11.69 -9.02 16.12
CA ASN A 164 12.73 -9.94 16.60
C ASN A 164 13.08 -11.05 15.60
N TYR A 165 12.24 -11.27 14.57
CA TYR A 165 12.37 -12.34 13.59
C TYR A 165 12.27 -11.83 12.14
N PRO A 166 13.11 -10.87 11.71
CA PRO A 166 12.97 -10.21 10.42
C PRO A 166 13.28 -11.15 9.24
N ILE A 167 14.29 -12.02 9.38
CA ILE A 167 14.70 -12.97 8.33
C ILE A 167 13.66 -14.07 8.19
N GLU A 168 13.14 -14.57 9.31
CA GLU A 168 12.10 -15.58 9.35
C GLU A 168 10.80 -15.03 8.76
N SER A 169 10.45 -13.78 9.03
CA SER A 169 9.27 -13.12 8.47
C SER A 169 9.35 -13.07 6.93
N ILE A 170 10.50 -12.69 6.37
CA ILE A 170 10.74 -12.67 4.92
C ILE A 170 10.67 -14.10 4.35
N SER A 171 11.34 -15.06 5.00
CA SER A 171 11.34 -16.45 4.54
C SER A 171 9.93 -17.07 4.58
N PHE A 172 9.14 -16.78 5.60
CA PHE A 172 7.78 -17.29 5.73
C PHE A 172 6.85 -16.65 4.70
N MET A 173 6.93 -15.33 4.53
CA MET A 173 6.20 -14.59 3.48
C MET A 173 6.46 -15.22 2.10
N ARG A 174 7.74 -15.43 1.75
CA ARG A 174 8.13 -16.06 0.49
C ARG A 174 7.44 -17.42 0.30
N ARG A 175 7.46 -18.29 1.31
CA ARG A 175 6.83 -19.62 1.19
C ARG A 175 5.32 -19.49 0.95
N ILE A 176 4.63 -18.58 1.64
CA ILE A 176 3.18 -18.41 1.44
C ILE A 176 2.90 -17.94 0.00
N VAL A 177 3.66 -16.96 -0.49
CA VAL A 177 3.56 -16.46 -1.88
C VAL A 177 3.78 -17.60 -2.88
N GLU A 178 4.86 -18.37 -2.75
CA GLU A 178 5.16 -19.50 -3.65
C GLU A 178 4.02 -20.54 -3.66
N HIS A 179 3.43 -20.86 -2.50
CA HIS A 179 2.30 -21.79 -2.44
C HIS A 179 1.02 -21.22 -3.04
N ALA A 180 0.76 -19.92 -2.86
CA ALA A 180 -0.40 -19.24 -3.46
C ALA A 180 -0.28 -19.11 -4.99
N GLU A 181 0.91 -18.84 -5.50
CA GLU A 181 1.18 -18.74 -6.94
C GLU A 181 1.03 -20.10 -7.65
N ASN A 182 1.50 -21.18 -7.02
CA ASN A 182 1.42 -22.56 -7.54
C ASN A 182 0.09 -23.26 -7.25
N SER A 183 -0.80 -22.65 -6.47
CA SER A 183 -2.13 -23.21 -6.19
C SER A 183 -3.04 -23.09 -7.41
N PRO A 184 -3.87 -24.11 -7.71
CA PRO A 184 -4.93 -23.98 -8.72
C PRO A 184 -6.07 -23.04 -8.27
N HIS A 185 -6.13 -22.69 -6.98
CA HIS A 185 -7.16 -21.83 -6.43
C HIS A 185 -6.85 -20.37 -6.77
N ARG A 186 -7.72 -19.76 -7.58
CA ARG A 186 -7.74 -18.33 -7.85
C ARG A 186 -9.00 -17.73 -7.25
N ILE A 187 -8.87 -16.57 -6.63
CA ILE A 187 -10.02 -15.82 -6.16
C ILE A 187 -10.49 -14.96 -7.33
N ILE A 188 -11.66 -15.30 -7.89
CA ILE A 188 -12.32 -14.49 -8.92
C ILE A 188 -13.06 -13.36 -8.21
N ILE A 189 -12.61 -12.12 -8.41
CA ILE A 189 -13.25 -10.93 -7.86
C ILE A 189 -14.38 -10.54 -8.83
N SER A 190 -15.61 -11.01 -8.55
CA SER A 190 -16.81 -10.71 -9.33
C SER A 190 -17.16 -9.23 -9.34
#